data_AF-A0A7X4J4K1-F1
#
_entry.id   AF-A0A7X4J4K1-F1
#
_cell.length_a   1.000
_cell.length_b   1.000
_cell.length_c   1.000
_cell.angle_alpha   90.00
_cell.angle_beta   90.00
_cell.angle_gamma   90.00
#
_symmetry.space_group_name_H-M   'P 1'
#
loop_
_entity.id
_entity.type
_entity.pdbx_description
1 polymer ?
#
loop_
_entity_poly.entity_id
_entity_poly.type
_entity_poly.pdbx_seq_one_letter_code
_entity_poly.pdbx_strand_id
1 'polypeptide(L)'
;MASSGIRQGAAARIHQLRPGKRSQMESLTCDLFAPGMTPLHRAGLGGLVSTLRWIEKSLPDEERPPGQWTIDGRSVILSWEEAEGRKSFFDRLFSLAFQIQEGLIYLPGQYGELAPPLEVRAALHEGLLLSFYAHGPTSRGSETATESTYEVDDKLVSYRYLPLSWYKHQNTEGHGRGKDGSTLIVDSLTEPIGLTSALFPGAIQRHAAHSASQVVQNAELVLPLLFAPVGTMALKAGGKKVNDRGKRKFKPGAALLIPDLNTLSEVEYFLPTIIPRTARDCQVANVADAALQAELRLRSRNLLDPETLSAIRCVWCCPTDWNSRLQPPSAVTEVSVDTTYIALDQFEIAMAVLAPPLPRQTKKGESFWPKSYTRPFIAENLALGRPWYAGFTRLMTAKDETMKKPKPIRDFLKFERGGLHTMTEEIPWDHSGEKAIVRAVHEAMRCRYGRIAAENIRNQAAMKNRMTREYERQRLAFVGAKTADALRHALADLWSRAGSNSVLRESWPYVLPLLSNTKWQLTRDLALIALASYQGKEQENIDLTETETDEVEE
;
A
#
# COMPACT_ATOMS: atom_id res chain seq x y z
N MET A 1 -7.52 14.75 104.79
CA MET A 1 -8.74 14.09 104.27
C MET A 1 -9.41 15.03 103.28
N ALA A 2 -9.62 14.55 102.05
CA ALA A 2 -10.57 14.93 100.98
C ALA A 2 -11.16 16.37 100.93
N SER A 3 -11.46 17.01 99.79
CA SER A 3 -11.28 16.80 98.34
C SER A 3 -11.96 17.99 97.62
N SER A 4 -11.77 18.11 96.30
CA SER A 4 -12.43 18.98 95.31
C SER A 4 -11.88 20.42 95.20
N GLY A 5 -11.42 20.94 94.05
CA GLY A 5 -11.39 20.44 92.68
C GLY A 5 -12.36 21.20 91.76
N ILE A 6 -11.92 22.32 91.15
CA ILE A 6 -12.54 22.89 89.93
C ILE A 6 -11.42 23.40 89.01
N ARG A 7 -11.31 22.77 87.83
CA ARG A 7 -10.42 23.13 86.71
C ARG A 7 -11.11 24.20 85.84
N GLN A 8 -10.41 25.28 85.49
CA GLN A 8 -10.81 26.18 84.41
C GLN A 8 -10.35 25.63 83.04
N GLY A 9 -11.24 25.76 82.06
CA GLY A 9 -11.23 25.03 80.79
C GLY A 9 -10.16 25.45 79.78
N ALA A 10 -9.75 24.46 79.00
CA ALA A 10 -8.91 24.61 77.81
C ALA A 10 -9.74 25.15 76.63
N ALA A 11 -9.15 26.07 75.88
CA ALA A 11 -9.72 26.64 74.66
C ALA A 11 -9.92 25.57 73.58
N ALA A 12 -11.13 25.50 73.04
CA ALA A 12 -11.50 24.64 71.93
C ALA A 12 -10.77 25.09 70.65
N ARG A 13 -9.88 24.24 70.12
CA ARG A 13 -9.37 24.34 68.76
C ARG A 13 -10.52 24.05 67.79
N ILE A 14 -11.04 25.10 67.15
CA ILE A 14 -11.87 24.97 65.97
C ILE A 14 -10.97 24.39 64.87
N HIS A 15 -11.14 23.10 64.59
CA HIS A 15 -10.62 22.49 63.38
C HIS A 15 -11.32 23.15 62.19
N GLN A 16 -10.65 24.12 61.56
CA GLN A 16 -10.98 24.55 60.21
C GLN A 16 -10.81 23.32 59.31
N LEU A 17 -11.93 22.69 58.96
CA LEU A 17 -12.02 21.76 57.85
C LEU A 17 -11.50 22.50 56.62
N ARG A 18 -10.32 22.11 56.14
CA ARG A 18 -9.82 22.54 54.84
C ARG A 18 -10.91 22.21 53.82
N PRO A 19 -11.35 23.16 52.97
CA PRO A 19 -12.23 22.82 51.86
C PRO A 19 -11.51 21.75 51.03
N GLY A 20 -12.16 20.59 50.87
CA GLY A 20 -11.65 19.53 50.01
C GLY A 20 -11.34 20.14 48.65
N LYS A 21 -10.08 20.02 48.22
CA LYS A 21 -9.62 20.42 46.90
C LYS A 21 -10.51 19.65 45.91
N ARG A 22 -11.47 20.31 45.27
CA ARG A 22 -12.24 19.69 44.18
C ARG A 22 -11.21 19.34 43.11
N SER A 23 -11.00 18.05 42.87
CA SER A 23 -10.14 17.56 41.80
C SER A 23 -10.56 18.24 40.50
N GLN A 24 -9.70 19.10 39.96
CA GLN A 24 -9.96 19.78 38.70
C GLN A 24 -9.62 18.81 37.58
N MET A 25 -10.64 18.35 36.84
CA MET A 25 -10.42 17.51 35.66
C MET A 25 -9.76 18.34 34.56
N GLU A 26 -8.64 17.86 34.06
CA GLU A 26 -8.02 18.37 32.84
C GLU A 26 -8.56 17.59 31.63
N SER A 27 -8.54 18.21 30.46
CA SER A 27 -8.96 17.54 29.22
C SER A 27 -8.16 17.98 28.00
N LEU A 28 -8.07 17.10 27.01
CA LEU A 28 -7.54 17.37 25.68
C LEU A 28 -8.58 16.98 24.64
N THR A 29 -8.87 17.91 23.73
CA THR A 29 -9.83 17.71 22.63
C THR A 29 -9.09 17.65 21.31
N CYS A 30 -9.34 16.60 20.53
CA CYS A 30 -8.86 16.46 19.15
C CYS A 30 -10.06 16.45 18.21
N ASP A 31 -10.18 17.47 17.35
CA ASP A 31 -11.26 17.60 16.37
C ASP A 31 -10.77 17.25 14.95
N LEU A 32 -11.51 16.42 14.23
CA LEU A 32 -11.16 15.85 12.93
C LEU A 32 -10.86 16.91 11.86
N PHE A 33 -11.46 18.10 11.96
CA PHE A 33 -11.23 19.20 11.02
C PHE A 33 -10.73 20.46 11.73
N ALA A 34 -10.01 20.30 12.84
CA ALA A 34 -9.32 21.41 13.48
C ALA A 34 -8.32 22.06 12.50
N PRO A 35 -8.07 23.38 12.61
CA PRO A 35 -7.04 24.04 11.81
C PRO A 35 -5.69 23.34 11.95
N GLY A 36 -5.08 22.97 10.82
CA GLY A 36 -3.80 22.26 10.79
C GLY A 36 -3.91 20.73 10.68
N MET A 37 -5.11 20.15 10.77
CA MET A 37 -5.34 18.73 10.48
C MET A 37 -5.10 18.42 9.00
N THR A 38 -4.15 17.54 8.72
CA THR A 38 -3.95 16.94 7.39
C THR A 38 -4.58 15.54 7.35
N PRO A 39 -4.71 14.89 6.18
CA PRO A 39 -5.22 13.52 6.11
C PRO A 39 -4.47 12.52 7.00
N LEU A 40 -3.16 12.71 7.21
CA LEU A 40 -2.39 11.86 8.14
C LEU A 40 -2.83 12.05 9.60
N HIS A 41 -3.15 13.28 9.99
CA HIS A 41 -3.68 13.53 11.34
C HIS A 41 -5.06 12.92 11.49
N ARG A 42 -5.93 13.07 10.48
CA ARG A 42 -7.28 12.47 10.48
C ARG A 42 -7.23 10.95 10.60
N ALA A 43 -6.40 10.32 9.78
CA ALA A 43 -6.12 8.89 9.88
C ALA A 43 -5.64 8.51 11.28
N GLY A 44 -4.66 9.25 11.83
CA GLY A 44 -4.14 9.00 13.17
C GLY A 44 -5.14 9.21 14.30
N LEU A 45 -6.02 10.22 14.21
CA LEU A 45 -7.15 10.39 15.14
C LEU A 45 -8.12 9.19 15.06
N GLY A 46 -8.37 8.68 13.86
CA GLY A 46 -9.07 7.43 13.65
C GLY A 46 -8.38 6.23 14.31
N GLY A 47 -7.05 6.17 14.22
CA GLY A 47 -6.22 5.18 14.93
C GLY A 47 -6.40 5.25 16.45
N LEU A 48 -6.40 6.46 17.02
CA LEU A 48 -6.66 6.68 18.45
C LEU A 48 -8.05 6.18 18.84
N VAL A 49 -9.10 6.58 18.09
CA VAL A 49 -10.49 6.10 18.33
C VAL A 49 -10.55 4.59 18.33
N SER A 50 -9.98 3.95 17.31
CA SER A 50 -9.98 2.49 17.20
C SER A 50 -9.23 1.81 18.34
N THR A 51 -8.13 2.39 18.82
CA THR A 51 -7.45 1.91 20.02
C THR A 51 -8.31 2.06 21.28
N LEU A 52 -8.96 3.21 21.49
CA LEU A 52 -9.82 3.43 22.66
C LEU A 52 -10.99 2.45 22.69
N ARG A 53 -11.67 2.25 21.56
CA ARG A 53 -12.77 1.27 21.46
C ARG A 53 -12.30 -0.16 21.67
N TRP A 54 -11.11 -0.51 21.17
CA TRP A 54 -10.49 -1.80 21.48
C TRP A 54 -10.24 -1.97 22.99
N ILE A 55 -9.73 -0.94 23.67
CA ILE A 55 -9.51 -0.95 25.13
C ILE A 55 -10.84 -1.16 25.87
N GLU A 56 -11.90 -0.44 25.50
CA GLU A 56 -13.24 -0.59 26.11
C GLU A 56 -13.77 -2.01 25.98
N LYS A 57 -13.62 -2.61 24.79
CA LYS A 57 -14.17 -3.93 24.47
C LYS A 57 -13.34 -5.07 25.04
N SER A 58 -12.02 -4.94 25.06
CA SER A 58 -11.11 -6.04 25.35
C SER A 58 -10.56 -6.06 26.77
N LEU A 59 -10.64 -4.95 27.52
CA LEU A 59 -10.06 -4.85 28.85
C LEU A 59 -11.10 -4.49 29.91
N PRO A 60 -11.00 -5.08 31.12
CA PRO A 60 -11.81 -4.69 32.26
C PRO A 60 -11.45 -3.27 32.73
N ASP A 61 -12.37 -2.59 33.41
CA ASP A 61 -12.25 -1.18 33.81
C ASP A 61 -10.95 -0.89 34.59
N GLU A 62 -10.51 -1.82 35.44
CA GLU A 62 -9.30 -1.66 36.28
C GLU A 62 -7.99 -1.67 35.49
N GLU A 63 -8.00 -2.23 34.27
CA GLU A 63 -6.84 -2.31 33.39
C GLU A 63 -6.78 -1.14 32.39
N ARG A 64 -7.80 -0.29 32.34
CA ARG A 64 -7.86 0.85 31.42
C ARG A 64 -6.97 2.01 31.89
N PRO A 65 -6.61 2.95 30.99
CA PRO A 65 -5.95 4.19 31.41
C PRO A 65 -6.76 4.92 32.50
N PRO A 66 -6.13 5.44 33.57
CA PRO A 66 -6.82 6.13 34.66
C PRO A 66 -7.37 7.50 34.20
N GLY A 67 -8.56 7.50 33.62
CA GLY A 67 -9.23 8.66 33.06
C GLY A 67 -10.52 8.27 32.34
N GLN A 68 -11.08 9.22 31.58
CA GLN A 68 -12.27 9.00 30.78
C GLN A 68 -12.04 9.54 29.36
N TRP A 69 -12.84 9.07 28.42
CA TRP A 69 -12.89 9.64 27.10
C TRP A 69 -14.31 9.66 26.56
N THR A 70 -14.59 10.61 25.69
CA THR A 70 -15.82 10.68 24.91
C THR A 70 -15.46 10.81 23.44
N ILE A 71 -16.20 10.08 22.61
CA ILE A 71 -15.98 10.01 21.17
C ILE A 71 -17.31 10.34 20.52
N ASP A 72 -17.33 11.36 19.67
CA ASP A 72 -18.44 11.62 18.76
C ASP A 72 -17.97 11.44 17.31
N GLY A 73 -18.84 11.72 16.33
CA GLY A 73 -18.53 11.53 14.91
C GLY A 73 -17.43 12.45 14.37
N ARG A 74 -16.95 13.44 15.13
CA ARG A 74 -15.99 14.46 14.69
C ARG A 74 -14.83 14.68 15.67
N SER A 75 -14.99 14.38 16.95
CA SER A 75 -14.02 14.72 17.98
C SER A 75 -13.82 13.62 19.02
N VAL A 76 -12.64 13.66 19.64
CA VAL A 76 -12.29 12.85 20.80
C VAL A 76 -11.91 13.79 21.92
N ILE A 77 -12.50 13.61 23.10
CA ILE A 77 -12.14 14.34 24.32
C ILE A 77 -11.59 13.31 25.31
N LEU A 78 -10.35 13.51 25.74
CA LEU A 78 -9.69 12.72 26.78
C LEU A 78 -9.66 13.54 28.07
N SER A 79 -9.98 12.94 29.21
CA SER A 79 -9.96 13.60 30.52
C SER A 79 -9.31 12.76 31.61
N TRP A 80 -8.64 13.42 32.55
CA TRP A 80 -7.92 12.80 33.67
C TRP A 80 -7.93 13.70 34.91
N GLU A 81 -7.63 13.10 36.07
CA GLU A 81 -7.59 13.81 37.36
C GLU A 81 -6.21 14.45 37.61
N GLU A 82 -6.14 15.79 37.67
CA GLU A 82 -4.95 16.65 37.93
C GLU A 82 -3.59 16.18 37.30
N ALA A 83 -2.52 16.96 37.50
CA ALA A 83 -1.26 16.79 36.75
C ALA A 83 -0.52 15.46 36.99
N GLU A 84 -0.71 14.80 38.15
CA GLU A 84 -0.11 13.49 38.44
C GLU A 84 -0.84 12.33 37.70
N GLY A 85 -2.13 12.47 37.43
CA GLY A 85 -2.92 11.50 36.65
C GLY A 85 -2.66 11.56 35.14
N ARG A 86 -2.18 12.71 34.63
CA ARG A 86 -1.87 12.90 33.21
C ARG A 86 -0.84 11.91 32.68
N LYS A 87 0.30 11.80 33.36
CA LYS A 87 1.40 10.94 32.93
C LYS A 87 0.97 9.47 32.99
N SER A 88 0.33 9.04 34.07
CA SER A 88 -0.15 7.66 34.21
C SER A 88 -1.22 7.31 33.17
N PHE A 89 -2.10 8.25 32.82
CA PHE A 89 -3.07 8.09 31.73
C PHE A 89 -2.37 7.79 30.40
N PHE A 90 -1.45 8.67 29.95
CA PHE A 90 -0.78 8.48 28.67
C PHE A 90 0.21 7.31 28.69
N ASP A 91 0.93 7.07 29.78
CA ASP A 91 1.81 5.90 29.90
C ASP A 91 1.03 4.60 29.71
N ARG A 92 -0.14 4.48 30.36
CA ARG A 92 -1.00 3.30 30.20
C ARG A 92 -1.57 3.22 28.78
N LEU A 93 -2.12 4.30 28.24
CA LEU A 93 -2.66 4.35 26.89
C LEU A 93 -1.63 3.90 25.85
N PHE A 94 -0.40 4.42 25.92
CA PHE A 94 0.66 4.07 24.97
C PHE A 94 1.17 2.64 25.15
N SER A 95 1.26 2.14 26.38
CA SER A 95 1.63 0.73 26.63
C SER A 95 0.63 -0.26 26.02
N LEU A 96 -0.65 0.12 25.99
CA LEU A 96 -1.73 -0.67 25.39
C LEU A 96 -1.77 -0.53 23.87
N ALA A 97 -1.54 0.69 23.36
CA ALA A 97 -1.59 1.00 21.92
C ALA A 97 -0.40 0.45 21.13
N PHE A 98 0.80 0.52 21.72
CA PHE A 98 2.08 0.27 21.03
C PHE A 98 2.82 -0.90 21.65
N GLN A 99 2.52 -2.10 21.18
CA GLN A 99 3.08 -3.34 21.72
C GLN A 99 4.12 -3.96 20.78
N ILE A 100 4.86 -4.92 21.32
CA ILE A 100 5.64 -5.90 20.56
C ILE A 100 5.13 -7.29 20.95
N GLN A 101 4.73 -8.09 19.97
CA GLN A 101 4.35 -9.49 20.16
C GLN A 101 5.14 -10.35 19.18
N GLU A 102 5.76 -11.43 19.65
CA GLU A 102 6.59 -12.34 18.83
C GLU A 102 7.73 -11.61 18.09
N GLY A 103 8.21 -10.50 18.67
CA GLY A 103 9.24 -9.64 18.07
C GLY A 103 8.72 -8.71 16.96
N LEU A 104 7.42 -8.68 16.68
CA LEU A 104 6.81 -7.81 15.67
C LEU A 104 6.07 -6.64 16.31
N ILE A 105 5.91 -5.57 15.55
CA ILE A 105 5.09 -4.43 15.96
C ILE A 105 3.64 -4.91 16.03
N TYR A 106 2.99 -4.70 17.17
CA TYR A 106 1.61 -5.10 17.40
C TYR A 106 0.77 -3.88 17.80
N LEU A 107 -0.18 -3.53 16.93
CA LEU A 107 -1.05 -2.36 17.07
C LEU A 107 -2.51 -2.85 17.17
N PRO A 108 -3.01 -3.21 18.36
CA PRO A 108 -4.31 -3.88 18.49
C PRO A 108 -5.48 -3.09 17.90
N GLY A 109 -5.45 -1.75 18.05
CA GLY A 109 -6.46 -0.86 17.46
C GLY A 109 -6.53 -0.91 15.93
N GLN A 110 -5.54 -1.50 15.25
CA GLN A 110 -5.55 -1.65 13.80
C GLN A 110 -6.31 -2.90 13.32
N TYR A 111 -6.45 -3.92 14.18
CA TYR A 111 -6.84 -5.27 13.73
C TYR A 111 -8.30 -5.65 13.99
N GLY A 112 -9.00 -4.90 14.84
CA GLY A 112 -10.36 -5.21 15.28
C GLY A 112 -10.35 -6.34 16.31
N GLU A 113 -11.30 -7.28 16.20
CA GLU A 113 -11.43 -8.39 17.15
C GLU A 113 -10.32 -9.44 17.02
N LEU A 114 -9.86 -9.68 15.78
CA LEU A 114 -8.92 -10.75 15.48
C LEU A 114 -7.69 -10.19 14.79
N ALA A 115 -6.52 -10.37 15.42
CA ALA A 115 -5.24 -10.07 14.81
C ALA A 115 -5.02 -10.89 13.53
N PRO A 116 -4.43 -10.31 12.48
CA PRO A 116 -4.07 -11.08 11.30
C PRO A 116 -2.98 -12.11 11.63
N PRO A 117 -2.82 -13.15 10.79
CA PRO A 117 -1.83 -14.19 11.02
C PRO A 117 -0.39 -13.64 10.95
N LEU A 118 0.57 -14.42 11.44
CA LEU A 118 1.93 -13.93 11.72
C LEU A 118 2.66 -13.42 10.47
N GLU A 119 2.48 -14.09 9.33
CA GLU A 119 3.04 -13.71 8.04
C GLU A 119 2.51 -12.37 7.52
N VAL A 120 1.25 -12.05 7.82
CA VAL A 120 0.67 -10.74 7.50
C VAL A 120 1.21 -9.66 8.44
N ARG A 121 1.27 -9.95 9.75
CA ARG A 121 1.88 -9.05 10.74
C ARG A 121 3.34 -8.74 10.40
N ALA A 122 4.09 -9.73 9.92
CA ALA A 122 5.47 -9.56 9.46
C ALA A 122 5.58 -8.62 8.25
N ALA A 123 4.64 -8.71 7.29
CA ALA A 123 4.60 -7.82 6.14
C ALA A 123 4.24 -6.36 6.52
N LEU A 124 3.24 -6.18 7.40
CA LEU A 124 2.87 -4.85 7.94
C LEU A 124 4.02 -4.22 8.73
N HIS A 125 4.70 -5.03 9.54
CA HIS A 125 5.89 -4.66 10.28
C HIS A 125 7.01 -4.16 9.35
N GLU A 126 7.32 -4.88 8.26
CA GLU A 126 8.32 -4.44 7.29
C GLU A 126 7.91 -3.10 6.64
N GLY A 127 6.62 -2.93 6.30
CA GLY A 127 6.08 -1.68 5.79
C GLY A 127 6.26 -0.50 6.75
N LEU A 128 6.00 -0.70 8.05
CA LEU A 128 6.22 0.31 9.08
C LEU A 128 7.71 0.68 9.23
N LEU A 129 8.61 -0.31 9.16
CA LEU A 129 10.05 -0.07 9.18
C LEU A 129 10.56 0.69 7.95
N LEU A 130 9.91 0.55 6.80
CA LEU A 130 10.23 1.26 5.57
C LEU A 130 9.55 2.65 5.47
N SER A 131 8.64 2.98 6.39
CA SER A 131 7.90 4.25 6.41
C SER A 131 8.23 5.08 7.66
N PHE A 132 7.45 4.92 8.74
CA PHE A 132 7.59 5.69 9.98
C PHE A 132 8.96 5.49 10.66
N TYR A 133 9.50 4.27 10.61
CA TYR A 133 10.72 3.92 11.33
C TYR A 133 11.96 3.75 10.43
N ALA A 134 11.93 4.35 9.23
CA ALA A 134 13.00 4.18 8.24
C ALA A 134 14.31 4.91 8.60
N HIS A 135 14.27 5.93 9.46
CA HIS A 135 15.40 6.81 9.70
C HIS A 135 15.68 7.08 11.18
N GLY A 136 16.95 6.92 11.55
CA GLY A 136 17.46 7.20 12.90
C GLY A 136 17.30 6.00 13.83
N PRO A 137 17.65 6.15 15.12
CA PRO A 137 17.36 5.15 16.15
C PRO A 137 15.87 5.21 16.50
N THR A 138 15.02 4.85 15.55
CA THR A 138 13.55 4.85 15.72
C THR A 138 13.03 3.48 16.14
N SER A 139 13.85 2.45 16.01
CA SER A 139 13.63 1.09 16.46
C SER A 139 14.97 0.38 16.66
N ARG A 140 14.96 -0.70 17.44
CA ARG A 140 16.12 -1.58 17.60
C ARG A 140 15.73 -3.03 17.36
N GLY A 141 16.21 -3.56 16.25
CA GLY A 141 16.06 -4.98 15.90
C GLY A 141 17.19 -5.86 16.43
N SER A 142 16.94 -7.17 16.42
CA SER A 142 17.96 -8.21 16.49
C SER A 142 18.89 -8.13 15.27
N GLU A 143 20.14 -8.58 15.42
CA GLU A 143 21.05 -8.78 14.29
C GLU A 143 20.67 -9.99 13.44
N THR A 144 19.99 -10.96 14.05
CA THR A 144 19.51 -12.18 13.39
C THR A 144 18.03 -12.04 13.03
N ALA A 145 17.71 -12.41 11.80
CA ALA A 145 16.32 -12.48 11.37
C ALA A 145 15.71 -13.82 11.76
N THR A 146 14.42 -13.78 12.10
CA THR A 146 13.60 -14.97 12.27
C THR A 146 13.06 -15.40 10.92
N GLU A 147 13.15 -16.69 10.64
CA GLU A 147 12.52 -17.34 9.48
C GLU A 147 11.43 -18.28 9.98
N SER A 148 10.30 -18.29 9.30
CA SER A 148 9.14 -19.11 9.65
C SER A 148 8.40 -19.47 8.36
N THR A 149 7.54 -20.48 8.43
CA THR A 149 6.79 -20.97 7.27
C THR A 149 5.30 -21.00 7.55
N TYR A 150 4.50 -20.80 6.51
CA TYR A 150 3.06 -20.97 6.52
C TYR A 150 2.63 -21.69 5.23
N GLU A 151 1.41 -22.21 5.23
CA GLU A 151 0.86 -22.99 4.12
C GLU A 151 -0.05 -22.13 3.25
N VAL A 152 0.12 -22.22 1.92
CA VAL A 152 -0.75 -21.61 0.91
C VAL A 152 -1.02 -22.64 -0.17
N ASP A 153 -2.27 -23.04 -0.34
CA ASP A 153 -2.70 -23.99 -1.37
C ASP A 153 -1.79 -25.25 -1.40
N ASP A 154 -1.64 -25.89 -0.22
CA ASP A 154 -0.81 -27.07 0.06
C ASP A 154 0.71 -26.90 -0.16
N LYS A 155 1.20 -25.66 -0.23
CA LYS A 155 2.63 -25.34 -0.37
C LYS A 155 3.15 -24.57 0.83
N LEU A 156 4.30 -25.01 1.35
CA LEU A 156 5.02 -24.29 2.40
C LEU A 156 5.77 -23.09 1.81
N VAL A 157 5.51 -21.92 2.39
CA VAL A 157 6.09 -20.64 2.00
C VAL A 157 6.84 -20.08 3.20
N SER A 158 8.12 -19.73 3.01
CA SER A 158 8.87 -19.05 4.07
C SER A 158 8.64 -17.54 4.05
N TYR A 159 8.66 -16.95 5.23
CA TYR A 159 8.77 -15.50 5.41
C TYR A 159 9.82 -15.22 6.47
N ARG A 160 10.38 -14.01 6.40
CA ARG A 160 11.48 -13.58 7.24
C ARG A 160 11.23 -12.19 7.77
N TYR A 161 11.53 -11.95 9.04
CA TYR A 161 11.46 -10.62 9.65
C TYR A 161 12.59 -10.40 10.64
N LEU A 162 12.83 -9.14 11.00
CA LEU A 162 13.81 -8.75 12.01
C LEU A 162 13.08 -8.46 13.32
N PRO A 163 13.19 -9.32 14.35
CA PRO A 163 12.54 -9.08 15.64
C PRO A 163 12.98 -7.75 16.25
N LEU A 164 12.05 -7.00 16.83
CA LEU A 164 12.33 -5.77 17.58
C LEU A 164 12.36 -6.01 19.09
N SER A 165 13.22 -5.24 19.73
CA SER A 165 13.22 -5.06 21.19
C SER A 165 12.43 -3.83 21.63
N TRP A 166 12.46 -2.76 20.82
CA TRP A 166 11.69 -1.53 21.06
C TRP A 166 11.52 -0.71 19.77
N TYR A 167 10.55 0.22 19.79
CA TYR A 167 10.39 1.30 18.82
C TYR A 167 9.86 2.59 19.47
N LYS A 168 10.07 3.74 18.81
CA LYS A 168 9.95 5.09 19.40
C LYS A 168 8.56 5.45 19.99
N HIS A 169 7.48 4.83 19.51
CA HIS A 169 6.15 5.08 20.05
C HIS A 169 5.87 4.34 21.36
N GLN A 170 6.73 3.40 21.77
CA GLN A 170 6.58 2.72 23.05
C GLN A 170 7.12 3.57 24.20
N ASN A 171 6.47 3.47 25.35
CA ASN A 171 7.04 3.92 26.61
C ASN A 171 8.03 2.87 27.12
N THR A 172 9.32 3.08 26.88
CA THR A 172 10.37 2.19 27.41
C THR A 172 11.38 3.04 28.19
N GLU A 173 11.26 3.01 29.51
CA GLU A 173 12.28 3.58 30.39
C GLU A 173 13.66 2.98 30.03
N GLY A 174 14.67 3.85 29.88
CA GLY A 174 16.07 3.45 29.74
C GLY A 174 16.60 3.19 28.31
N HIS A 175 15.78 3.24 27.26
CA HIS A 175 16.22 2.93 25.89
C HIS A 175 16.63 4.17 25.07
N GLY A 176 17.69 4.86 25.50
CA GLY A 176 18.64 5.63 24.69
C GLY A 176 18.13 6.65 23.63
N ARG A 177 18.19 7.95 24.00
CA ARG A 177 18.26 9.17 23.14
C ARG A 177 17.00 9.59 22.33
N GLY A 178 15.80 9.35 22.84
CA GLY A 178 14.58 10.03 22.39
C GLY A 178 13.57 10.19 23.53
N LYS A 179 12.72 11.22 23.47
CA LYS A 179 11.48 11.27 24.27
C LYS A 179 10.54 10.20 23.72
N ASP A 180 9.98 9.36 24.59
CA ASP A 180 8.97 8.35 24.23
C ASP A 180 7.61 9.02 23.89
N GLY A 181 6.65 8.23 23.38
CA GLY A 181 5.35 8.74 22.95
C GLY A 181 4.57 9.47 24.05
N SER A 182 4.57 8.95 25.28
CA SER A 182 3.85 9.56 26.41
C SER A 182 4.55 10.83 26.90
N THR A 183 5.87 10.84 27.01
CA THR A 183 6.66 12.04 27.35
C THR A 183 6.48 13.12 26.29
N LEU A 184 6.46 12.74 25.00
CA LEU A 184 6.12 13.68 23.92
C LEU A 184 4.74 14.29 24.16
N ILE A 185 3.69 13.54 24.48
CA ILE A 185 2.38 14.17 24.70
C ILE A 185 2.34 15.05 25.95
N VAL A 186 2.92 14.59 27.05
CA VAL A 186 2.97 15.36 28.30
C VAL A 186 3.67 16.71 28.07
N ASP A 187 4.77 16.72 27.32
CA ASP A 187 5.47 17.94 26.94
C ASP A 187 4.65 18.80 25.98
N SER A 188 3.96 18.19 25.00
CA SER A 188 3.17 18.91 23.98
C SER A 188 2.00 19.71 24.54
N LEU A 189 1.50 19.31 25.71
CA LEU A 189 0.45 20.02 26.45
C LEU A 189 0.98 21.30 27.11
N THR A 190 2.30 21.42 27.26
CA THR A 190 2.97 22.61 27.81
C THR A 190 3.68 23.44 26.75
N GLU A 191 4.27 22.81 25.72
CA GLU A 191 5.07 23.47 24.69
C GLU A 191 4.88 22.78 23.32
N PRO A 192 4.90 23.51 22.19
CA PRO A 192 4.84 22.91 20.86
C PRO A 192 5.99 21.92 20.59
N ILE A 193 5.68 20.78 19.97
CA ILE A 193 6.67 19.73 19.66
C ILE A 193 7.07 19.75 18.21
N GLY A 194 8.38 19.67 17.99
CA GLY A 194 8.97 19.52 16.67
C GLY A 194 8.65 18.17 16.03
N LEU A 195 8.13 18.22 14.80
CA LEU A 195 7.81 17.04 14.02
C LEU A 195 9.09 16.29 13.63
N THR A 196 9.00 14.96 13.68
CA THR A 196 10.06 14.04 13.26
C THR A 196 9.49 13.05 12.25
N SER A 197 10.36 12.38 11.49
CA SER A 197 9.94 11.37 10.50
C SER A 197 9.09 10.23 11.09
N ALA A 198 9.26 9.94 12.38
CA ALA A 198 8.47 8.95 13.11
C ALA A 198 7.03 9.40 13.39
N LEU A 199 6.77 10.71 13.47
CA LEU A 199 5.42 11.27 13.62
C LEU A 199 4.79 11.54 12.24
N PHE A 200 5.61 12.09 11.34
CA PHE A 200 5.17 12.52 10.02
C PHE A 200 6.22 12.07 9.00
N PRO A 201 6.00 10.97 8.26
CA PRO A 201 6.94 10.48 7.27
C PRO A 201 7.36 11.59 6.29
N GLY A 202 8.66 11.85 6.21
CA GLY A 202 9.22 12.96 5.41
C GLY A 202 9.47 14.27 6.14
N ALA A 203 9.04 14.42 7.40
CA ALA A 203 9.42 15.57 8.21
C ALA A 203 10.93 15.52 8.51
N ILE A 204 11.65 16.56 8.07
CA ILE A 204 13.10 16.70 8.22
C ILE A 204 13.39 18.10 8.75
N GLN A 205 14.25 18.20 9.77
CA GLN A 205 14.85 19.46 10.16
C GLN A 205 15.92 19.84 9.13
N ARG A 206 15.73 20.94 8.38
CA ARG A 206 16.63 21.34 7.29
C ARG A 206 18.06 21.62 7.77
N HIS A 207 18.20 22.18 8.97
CA HIS A 207 19.51 22.46 9.57
C HIS A 207 19.51 22.04 11.05
N ALA A 208 20.30 21.02 11.39
CA ALA A 208 20.43 20.54 12.78
C ALA A 208 20.93 21.63 13.75
N ALA A 209 21.67 22.62 13.24
CA ALA A 209 22.16 23.77 14.01
C ALA A 209 21.14 24.90 14.20
N HIS A 210 19.99 24.87 13.51
CA HIS A 210 18.95 25.89 13.60
C HIS A 210 17.58 25.25 13.88
N SER A 211 17.17 25.28 15.15
CA SER A 211 15.87 24.78 15.61
C SER A 211 14.69 25.47 14.93
N ALA A 212 14.84 26.73 14.48
CA ALA A 212 13.82 27.48 13.76
C ALA A 212 13.36 26.84 12.43
N SER A 213 14.10 25.85 11.91
CA SER A 213 13.73 25.13 10.68
C SER A 213 12.85 23.90 10.92
N GLN A 214 12.53 23.58 12.18
CA GLN A 214 11.69 22.45 12.54
C GLN A 214 10.22 22.90 12.62
N VAL A 215 9.33 22.20 11.91
CA VAL A 215 7.89 22.40 12.04
C VAL A 215 7.47 21.91 13.42
N VAL A 216 6.74 22.74 14.17
CA VAL A 216 6.22 22.42 15.50
C VAL A 216 4.70 22.37 15.51
N GLN A 217 4.11 21.58 16.40
CA GLN A 217 2.66 21.46 16.57
C GLN A 217 2.27 21.30 18.04
N ASN A 218 1.05 21.71 18.38
CA ASN A 218 0.44 21.57 19.71
C ASN A 218 -0.05 20.14 19.97
N ALA A 219 -0.34 19.81 21.24
CA ALA A 219 -0.85 18.51 21.66
C ALA A 219 -2.03 17.97 20.84
N GLU A 220 -3.02 18.82 20.54
CA GLU A 220 -4.23 18.45 19.79
C GLU A 220 -3.94 17.92 18.38
N LEU A 221 -2.78 18.26 17.80
CA LEU A 221 -2.31 17.78 16.49
C LEU A 221 -1.27 16.67 16.63
N VAL A 222 -0.41 16.72 17.65
CA VAL A 222 0.65 15.72 17.88
C VAL A 222 0.08 14.37 18.32
N LEU A 223 -0.96 14.36 19.16
CA LEU A 223 -1.58 13.11 19.61
C LEU A 223 -2.14 12.28 18.44
N PRO A 224 -2.93 12.84 17.52
CA PRO A 224 -3.30 12.13 16.30
C PRO A 224 -2.09 11.58 15.53
N LEU A 225 -1.02 12.35 15.35
CA LEU A 225 0.17 11.88 14.61
C LEU A 225 0.88 10.70 15.29
N LEU A 226 0.90 10.62 16.61
CA LEU A 226 1.45 9.46 17.32
C LEU A 226 0.66 8.18 17.04
N PHE A 227 -0.65 8.30 16.80
CA PHE A 227 -1.53 7.18 16.44
C PHE A 227 -1.63 6.96 14.93
N ALA A 228 -0.93 7.75 14.10
CA ALA A 228 -0.89 7.54 12.65
C ALA A 228 -0.46 6.13 12.24
N PRO A 229 0.53 5.46 12.88
CA PRO A 229 0.85 4.06 12.56
C PRO A 229 -0.33 3.09 12.75
N VAL A 230 -1.26 3.38 13.67
CA VAL A 230 -2.47 2.58 13.91
C VAL A 230 -3.55 2.90 12.87
N GLY A 231 -3.72 4.19 12.57
CA GLY A 231 -4.75 4.69 11.66
C GLY A 231 -4.42 4.57 10.16
N THR A 232 -3.25 4.06 9.82
CA THR A 232 -2.78 3.87 8.44
C THR A 232 -2.45 2.41 8.17
N MET A 233 -2.16 2.07 6.91
CA MET A 233 -1.61 0.77 6.55
C MET A 233 -0.31 0.96 5.79
N ALA A 234 0.75 0.26 6.20
CA ALA A 234 2.04 0.30 5.51
C ALA A 234 2.41 -1.08 5.00
N LEU A 235 2.72 -1.19 3.72
CA LEU A 235 3.22 -2.42 3.09
C LEU A 235 4.44 -2.10 2.23
N LYS A 236 5.34 -3.07 2.10
CA LYS A 236 6.46 -2.95 1.16
C LYS A 236 5.94 -2.87 -0.27
N ALA A 237 6.37 -1.85 -1.01
CA ALA A 237 5.95 -1.63 -2.38
C ALA A 237 7.12 -1.12 -3.23
N GLY A 238 7.54 -1.95 -4.18
CA GLY A 238 8.62 -1.62 -5.12
C GLY A 238 9.93 -1.21 -4.45
N GLY A 239 10.63 -0.27 -5.07
CA GLY A 239 11.91 0.27 -4.60
C GLY A 239 12.71 0.84 -5.76
N LYS A 240 13.94 1.28 -5.51
CA LYS A 240 14.83 1.73 -6.57
C LYS A 240 16.30 1.49 -6.25
N LYS A 241 17.14 1.52 -7.29
CA LYS A 241 18.59 1.44 -7.16
C LYS A 241 19.16 2.79 -6.72
N VAL A 242 19.54 2.90 -5.45
CA VAL A 242 20.16 4.11 -4.90
C VAL A 242 21.66 3.93 -4.71
N ASN A 243 22.40 5.04 -4.67
CA ASN A 243 23.80 5.01 -4.27
C ASN A 243 23.89 4.76 -2.76
N ASP A 244 24.42 3.60 -2.37
CA ASP A 244 24.66 3.24 -0.98
C ASP A 244 26.16 3.01 -0.77
N ARG A 245 26.83 4.02 -0.20
CA ARG A 245 28.29 4.04 0.05
C ARG A 245 29.13 3.73 -1.20
N GLY A 246 28.82 4.39 -2.31
CA GLY A 246 29.56 4.26 -3.58
C GLY A 246 29.14 3.07 -4.45
N LYS A 247 28.17 2.26 -4.00
CA LYS A 247 27.64 1.12 -4.78
C LYS A 247 26.14 1.32 -5.04
N ARG A 248 25.72 1.15 -6.30
CA ARG A 248 24.29 1.12 -6.66
C ARG A 248 23.66 -0.16 -6.10
N LYS A 249 22.75 -0.03 -5.14
CA LYS A 249 22.02 -1.16 -4.54
C LYS A 249 20.53 -0.91 -4.65
N PHE A 250 19.77 -1.95 -4.99
CA PHE A 250 18.33 -1.90 -4.87
C PHE A 250 17.97 -1.78 -3.39
N LYS A 251 17.09 -0.84 -3.08
CA LYS A 251 16.51 -0.68 -1.75
C LYS A 251 14.99 -0.67 -1.90
N PRO A 252 14.28 -1.45 -1.07
CA PRO A 252 12.83 -1.48 -1.11
C PRO A 252 12.25 -0.15 -0.63
N GLY A 253 11.03 0.16 -1.07
CA GLY A 253 10.20 1.23 -0.53
C GLY A 253 8.93 0.68 0.13
N ALA A 254 8.11 1.57 0.68
CA ALA A 254 6.80 1.25 1.23
C ALA A 254 5.70 2.09 0.60
N ALA A 255 4.53 1.48 0.44
CA ALA A 255 3.25 2.15 0.24
C ALA A 255 2.62 2.38 1.60
N LEU A 256 2.43 3.65 1.97
CA LEU A 256 1.72 4.08 3.17
C LEU A 256 0.34 4.59 2.77
N LEU A 257 -0.71 3.84 3.08
CA LEU A 257 -2.10 4.21 2.84
C LEU A 257 -2.64 5.02 4.00
N ILE A 258 -3.18 6.18 3.68
CA ILE A 258 -3.70 7.18 4.59
C ILE A 258 -5.18 7.37 4.22
N PRO A 259 -6.11 6.80 5.00
CA PRO A 259 -7.53 7.03 4.78
C PRO A 259 -7.90 8.47 5.13
N ASP A 260 -8.59 9.16 4.22
CA ASP A 260 -9.06 10.51 4.45
C ASP A 260 -10.47 10.52 5.07
N LEU A 261 -10.51 10.38 6.39
CA LEU A 261 -11.74 10.20 7.16
C LEU A 261 -12.58 11.49 7.22
N ASN A 262 -13.89 11.33 7.00
CA ASN A 262 -14.90 12.38 7.17
C ASN A 262 -15.65 12.28 8.51
N THR A 263 -15.64 11.11 9.13
CA THR A 263 -16.24 10.85 10.44
C THR A 263 -15.42 9.84 11.25
N LEU A 264 -15.58 9.89 12.57
CA LEU A 264 -15.01 8.95 13.54
C LEU A 264 -15.96 7.79 13.91
N SER A 265 -17.20 7.82 13.42
CA SER A 265 -18.26 6.88 13.86
C SER A 265 -17.94 5.43 13.53
N GLU A 266 -17.34 5.15 12.36
CA GLU A 266 -17.19 3.79 11.82
C GLU A 266 -15.75 3.29 11.76
N VAL A 267 -14.81 4.01 12.37
CA VAL A 267 -13.38 3.77 12.17
C VAL A 267 -12.94 2.40 12.67
N GLU A 268 -13.61 1.88 13.71
CA GLU A 268 -13.35 0.54 14.26
C GLU A 268 -13.73 -0.62 13.33
N TYR A 269 -14.63 -0.36 12.36
CA TYR A 269 -15.00 -1.34 11.33
C TYR A 269 -14.17 -1.12 10.06
N PHE A 270 -13.94 0.14 9.73
CA PHE A 270 -13.18 0.56 8.57
C PHE A 270 -11.71 0.12 8.63
N LEU A 271 -10.98 0.47 9.70
CA LEU A 271 -9.53 0.21 9.77
C LEU A 271 -9.19 -1.28 9.68
N PRO A 272 -9.86 -2.19 10.42
CA PRO A 272 -9.57 -3.62 10.30
C PRO A 272 -9.89 -4.22 8.93
N THR A 273 -10.71 -3.53 8.12
CA THR A 273 -11.11 -3.98 6.79
C THR A 273 -10.07 -3.65 5.73
N ILE A 274 -9.38 -2.51 5.82
CA ILE A 274 -8.30 -2.19 4.86
C ILE A 274 -7.06 -3.09 5.05
N ILE A 275 -6.87 -3.65 6.25
CA ILE A 275 -5.75 -4.53 6.58
C ILE A 275 -5.87 -5.89 5.87
N PRO A 276 -4.80 -6.37 5.19
CA PRO A 276 -4.73 -7.68 4.59
C PRO A 276 -5.08 -8.80 5.57
N ARG A 277 -5.70 -9.88 5.08
CA ARG A 277 -5.98 -11.07 5.90
C ARG A 277 -5.14 -12.28 5.50
N THR A 278 -4.52 -12.23 4.33
CA THR A 278 -3.62 -13.27 3.83
C THR A 278 -2.29 -12.69 3.36
N ALA A 279 -1.25 -13.51 3.29
CA ALA A 279 0.04 -13.07 2.72
C ALA A 279 -0.05 -12.67 1.24
N ARG A 280 -1.03 -13.23 0.51
CA ARG A 280 -1.34 -12.86 -0.88
C ARG A 280 -1.85 -11.41 -0.95
N ASP A 281 -2.70 -11.01 -0.01
CA ASP A 281 -3.22 -9.64 0.12
C ASP A 281 -2.14 -8.61 0.49
N CYS A 282 -1.04 -9.05 1.09
CA CYS A 282 0.12 -8.20 1.37
C CYS A 282 0.96 -7.89 0.12
N GLN A 283 0.75 -8.62 -1.00
CA GLN A 283 1.51 -8.43 -2.23
C GLN A 283 1.00 -7.19 -2.96
N VAL A 284 1.61 -6.04 -2.68
CA VAL A 284 1.35 -4.77 -3.39
C VAL A 284 2.55 -4.39 -4.25
N ALA A 285 2.30 -4.09 -5.53
CA ALA A 285 3.36 -3.82 -6.49
C ALA A 285 3.71 -2.33 -6.60
N ASN A 286 2.73 -1.43 -6.39
CA ASN A 286 2.92 0.02 -6.30
C ASN A 286 1.82 0.65 -5.41
N VAL A 287 1.85 1.99 -5.28
CA VAL A 287 0.89 2.73 -4.44
C VAL A 287 -0.55 2.69 -4.94
N ALA A 288 -0.76 2.66 -6.26
CA ALA A 288 -2.10 2.57 -6.85
C ALA A 288 -2.73 1.19 -6.62
N ASP A 289 -1.94 0.12 -6.81
CA ASP A 289 -2.33 -1.27 -6.52
C ASP A 289 -2.70 -1.41 -5.05
N ALA A 290 -1.91 -0.83 -4.14
CA ALA A 290 -2.21 -0.87 -2.72
C ALA A 290 -3.52 -0.13 -2.37
N ALA A 291 -3.74 1.07 -2.92
CA ALA A 291 -4.95 1.86 -2.68
C ALA A 291 -6.21 1.16 -3.20
N LEU A 292 -6.21 0.69 -4.45
CA LEU A 292 -7.38 0.03 -5.04
C LEU A 292 -7.66 -1.33 -4.36
N GLN A 293 -6.63 -2.06 -3.91
CA GLN A 293 -6.86 -3.27 -3.10
C GLN A 293 -7.56 -2.95 -1.77
N ALA A 294 -7.23 -1.83 -1.13
CA ALA A 294 -7.92 -1.40 0.08
C ALA A 294 -9.38 -1.03 -0.19
N GLU A 295 -9.67 -0.32 -1.29
CA GLU A 295 -11.04 -0.03 -1.70
C GLU A 295 -11.85 -1.29 -2.02
N LEU A 296 -11.26 -2.28 -2.69
CA LEU A 296 -11.92 -3.57 -2.93
C LEU A 296 -12.29 -4.27 -1.62
N ARG A 297 -11.43 -4.23 -0.61
CA ARG A 297 -11.74 -4.81 0.72
C ARG A 297 -12.90 -4.08 1.37
N LEU A 298 -12.91 -2.74 1.32
CA LEU A 298 -14.01 -1.93 1.86
C LEU A 298 -15.33 -2.22 1.12
N ARG A 299 -15.30 -2.27 -0.21
CA ARG A 299 -16.45 -2.61 -1.05
C ARG A 299 -17.00 -3.99 -0.71
N SER A 300 -16.14 -4.99 -0.52
CA SER A 300 -16.55 -6.36 -0.16
C SER A 300 -17.30 -6.46 1.18
N ARG A 301 -17.19 -5.43 2.03
CA ARG A 301 -17.85 -5.31 3.33
C ARG A 301 -18.94 -4.24 3.36
N ASN A 302 -19.26 -3.62 2.22
CA ASN A 302 -20.17 -2.46 2.13
C ASN A 302 -19.76 -1.28 3.03
N LEU A 303 -18.45 -1.06 3.20
CA LEU A 303 -17.87 0.04 3.99
C LEU A 303 -17.24 1.13 3.10
N LEU A 304 -17.48 1.07 1.79
CA LEU A 304 -17.03 2.08 0.85
C LEU A 304 -18.10 3.17 0.75
N ASP A 305 -18.06 4.13 1.68
CA ASP A 305 -19.02 5.22 1.79
C ASP A 305 -18.29 6.59 1.74
N PRO A 306 -18.60 7.47 0.77
CA PRO A 306 -18.08 8.82 0.70
C PRO A 306 -18.37 9.68 1.96
N GLU A 307 -19.44 9.40 2.69
CA GLU A 307 -19.74 10.12 3.95
C GLU A 307 -18.76 9.74 5.07
N THR A 308 -18.21 8.53 5.04
CA THR A 308 -17.21 8.05 5.99
C THR A 308 -15.77 8.34 5.53
N LEU A 309 -15.49 8.17 4.24
CA LEU A 309 -14.15 8.24 3.65
C LEU A 309 -14.20 9.02 2.33
N SER A 310 -13.53 10.16 2.24
CA SER A 310 -13.46 10.94 0.99
C SER A 310 -12.55 10.28 -0.06
N ALA A 311 -11.40 9.77 0.39
CA ALA A 311 -10.35 9.25 -0.48
C ALA A 311 -9.40 8.34 0.30
N ILE A 312 -8.67 7.49 -0.42
CA ILE A 312 -7.48 6.81 0.10
C ILE A 312 -6.25 7.43 -0.55
N ARG A 313 -5.45 8.13 0.26
CA ARG A 313 -4.17 8.67 -0.18
C ARG A 313 -3.06 7.68 0.10
N CYS A 314 -2.37 7.21 -0.93
CA CYS A 314 -1.22 6.34 -0.80
C CYS A 314 0.08 7.08 -1.11
N VAL A 315 0.99 7.08 -0.14
CA VAL A 315 2.30 7.73 -0.23
C VAL A 315 3.38 6.68 -0.46
N TRP A 316 4.22 6.88 -1.48
CA TRP A 316 5.37 6.03 -1.70
C TRP A 316 6.58 6.56 -0.92
N CYS A 317 6.90 5.90 0.20
CA CYS A 317 8.12 6.15 0.96
C CYS A 317 9.26 5.36 0.31
N CYS A 318 10.23 6.06 -0.26
CA CYS A 318 11.29 5.43 -1.05
C CYS A 318 12.64 6.09 -0.77
N PRO A 319 13.74 5.32 -0.69
CA PRO A 319 15.07 5.88 -0.40
C PRO A 319 15.50 6.91 -1.44
N THR A 320 16.50 7.75 -1.18
CA THR A 320 16.99 8.73 -2.17
C THR A 320 18.46 8.51 -2.51
N ASP A 321 18.90 9.03 -3.66
CA ASP A 321 20.29 8.90 -4.11
C ASP A 321 21.27 9.68 -3.23
N TRP A 322 20.82 10.79 -2.64
CA TRP A 322 21.66 11.63 -1.77
C TRP A 322 21.67 11.14 -0.31
N ASN A 323 20.65 10.38 0.12
CA ASN A 323 20.66 9.69 1.41
C ASN A 323 19.87 8.37 1.34
N SER A 324 20.62 7.26 1.23
CA SER A 324 20.08 5.90 1.15
C SER A 324 19.42 5.40 2.44
N ARG A 325 19.58 6.12 3.56
CA ARG A 325 18.97 5.79 4.86
C ARG A 325 17.65 6.54 5.10
N LEU A 326 17.40 7.62 4.38
CA LEU A 326 16.13 8.35 4.44
C LEU A 326 15.18 7.78 3.40
N GLN A 327 13.93 7.52 3.78
CA GLN A 327 12.84 7.14 2.87
C GLN A 327 11.75 8.21 2.87
N PRO A 328 11.99 9.40 2.30
CA PRO A 328 10.96 10.42 2.23
C PRO A 328 9.81 10.00 1.30
N PRO A 329 8.61 10.61 1.49
CA PRO A 329 7.55 10.64 0.49
C PRO A 329 8.12 11.05 -0.87
N SER A 330 8.10 10.13 -1.83
CA SER A 330 8.69 10.31 -3.16
C SER A 330 7.64 10.38 -4.26
N ALA A 331 6.45 9.84 -4.03
CA ALA A 331 5.29 9.95 -4.90
C ALA A 331 4.01 9.84 -4.06
N VAL A 332 2.91 10.40 -4.56
CA VAL A 332 1.59 10.30 -3.94
C VAL A 332 0.60 9.92 -5.02
N THR A 333 -0.22 8.91 -4.74
CA THR A 333 -1.40 8.57 -5.50
C THR A 333 -2.60 8.75 -4.59
N GLU A 334 -3.63 9.40 -5.10
CA GLU A 334 -4.89 9.56 -4.38
C GLU A 334 -5.97 8.89 -5.22
N VAL A 335 -6.72 7.99 -4.59
CA VAL A 335 -7.90 7.37 -5.18
C VAL A 335 -9.09 7.93 -4.43
N SER A 336 -9.95 8.65 -5.14
CA SER A 336 -11.19 9.16 -4.57
C SER A 336 -12.18 8.02 -4.41
N VAL A 337 -12.86 7.99 -3.26
CA VAL A 337 -13.92 7.01 -3.05
C VAL A 337 -15.11 7.41 -3.90
N ASP A 338 -15.39 6.63 -4.93
CA ASP A 338 -16.54 6.80 -5.79
C ASP A 338 -17.21 5.44 -6.02
N THR A 339 -18.43 5.29 -5.51
CA THR A 339 -19.22 4.05 -5.60
C THR A 339 -19.83 3.81 -6.97
N THR A 340 -19.74 4.80 -7.88
CA THR A 340 -20.18 4.70 -9.28
C THR A 340 -19.02 4.38 -10.23
N TYR A 341 -17.81 4.24 -9.69
CA TYR A 341 -16.59 4.22 -10.47
C TYR A 341 -16.31 2.86 -11.11
N ILE A 342 -16.52 2.79 -12.43
CA ILE A 342 -16.23 1.62 -13.28
C ILE A 342 -14.79 1.11 -13.08
N ALA A 343 -13.85 1.97 -12.72
CA ALA A 343 -12.47 1.57 -12.54
C ALA A 343 -12.28 0.54 -11.42
N LEU A 344 -13.09 0.56 -10.36
CA LEU A 344 -12.96 -0.42 -9.29
C LEU A 344 -13.49 -1.80 -9.75
N ASP A 345 -14.48 -1.85 -10.64
CA ASP A 345 -14.93 -3.08 -11.30
C ASP A 345 -13.85 -3.62 -12.25
N GLN A 346 -13.24 -2.73 -13.05
CA GLN A 346 -12.12 -3.09 -13.92
C GLN A 346 -10.92 -3.61 -13.12
N PHE A 347 -10.64 -3.00 -11.96
CA PHE A 347 -9.57 -3.44 -11.08
C PHE A 347 -9.90 -4.77 -10.39
N GLU A 348 -11.15 -5.02 -10.01
CA GLU A 348 -11.56 -6.32 -9.47
C GLU A 348 -11.30 -7.46 -10.46
N ILE A 349 -11.68 -7.27 -11.72
CA ILE A 349 -11.38 -8.23 -12.79
C ILE A 349 -9.86 -8.41 -12.91
N ALA A 350 -9.10 -7.31 -12.96
CA ALA A 350 -7.64 -7.37 -13.02
C ALA A 350 -7.04 -8.12 -11.81
N MET A 351 -7.56 -7.91 -10.61
CA MET A 351 -7.08 -8.54 -9.38
C MET A 351 -7.37 -10.04 -9.38
N ALA A 352 -8.53 -10.46 -9.89
CA ALA A 352 -8.90 -11.86 -10.03
C ALA A 352 -8.02 -12.61 -11.05
N VAL A 353 -7.76 -12.03 -12.21
CA VAL A 353 -7.10 -12.72 -13.33
C VAL A 353 -5.59 -12.49 -13.40
N LEU A 354 -5.09 -11.46 -12.72
CA LEU A 354 -3.65 -11.16 -12.54
C LEU A 354 -3.24 -11.30 -11.07
N ALA A 355 -3.96 -12.12 -10.30
CA ALA A 355 -3.63 -12.41 -8.91
C ALA A 355 -2.16 -12.86 -8.80
N PRO A 356 -1.44 -12.52 -7.71
CA PRO A 356 -0.07 -12.97 -7.52
C PRO A 356 -0.05 -14.49 -7.63
N PRO A 357 0.69 -15.06 -8.59
CA PRO A 357 0.72 -16.50 -8.76
C PRO A 357 1.28 -17.15 -7.50
N LEU A 358 0.98 -18.44 -7.32
CA LEU A 358 1.50 -19.22 -6.21
C LEU A 358 3.02 -19.02 -6.03
N PRO A 359 3.50 -19.05 -4.78
CA PRO A 359 4.93 -19.00 -4.50
C PRO A 359 5.67 -20.06 -5.31
N ARG A 360 6.76 -19.64 -5.94
CA ARG A 360 7.67 -20.51 -6.66
C ARG A 360 8.89 -20.78 -5.80
N GLN A 361 9.46 -21.97 -5.93
CA GLN A 361 10.72 -22.32 -5.29
C GLN A 361 11.87 -22.08 -6.26
N THR A 362 12.92 -21.44 -5.77
CA THR A 362 14.21 -21.41 -6.46
C THR A 362 14.88 -22.78 -6.38
N LYS A 363 15.91 -23.02 -7.19
CA LYS A 363 16.74 -24.23 -7.10
C LYS A 363 17.39 -24.46 -5.73
N LYS A 364 17.48 -23.41 -4.91
CA LYS A 364 18.00 -23.45 -3.54
C LYS A 364 16.94 -23.79 -2.49
N GLY A 365 15.70 -24.03 -2.91
CA GLY A 365 14.55 -24.29 -2.03
C GLY A 365 13.93 -23.02 -1.42
N GLU A 366 14.45 -21.83 -1.71
CA GLU A 366 13.88 -20.57 -1.23
C GLU A 366 12.58 -20.27 -1.99
N SER A 367 11.50 -19.99 -1.26
CA SER A 367 10.20 -19.63 -1.85
C SER A 367 10.11 -18.13 -2.11
N PHE A 368 9.57 -17.73 -3.27
CA PHE A 368 9.32 -16.33 -3.61
C PHE A 368 8.00 -16.15 -4.33
N TRP A 369 7.38 -14.98 -4.17
CA TRP A 369 6.18 -14.59 -4.91
C TRP A 369 6.59 -13.99 -6.26
N PRO A 370 6.15 -14.55 -7.40
CA PRO A 370 6.42 -13.93 -8.68
C PRO A 370 5.70 -12.58 -8.80
N LYS A 371 6.39 -11.62 -9.39
CA LYS A 371 5.90 -10.24 -9.50
C LYS A 371 5.00 -10.07 -10.72
N SER A 372 3.83 -9.48 -10.50
CA SER A 372 2.99 -8.96 -11.59
C SER A 372 3.53 -7.63 -12.12
N TYR A 373 3.62 -7.48 -13.44
CA TYR A 373 3.95 -6.21 -14.09
C TYR A 373 2.72 -5.51 -14.64
N THR A 374 1.73 -6.30 -15.07
CA THR A 374 0.51 -5.77 -15.68
C THR A 374 -0.43 -5.18 -14.62
N ARG A 375 -0.64 -5.86 -13.49
CA ARG A 375 -1.55 -5.39 -12.43
C ARG A 375 -1.19 -4.00 -11.88
N PRO A 376 0.06 -3.70 -11.46
CA PRO A 376 0.42 -2.34 -11.02
C PRO A 376 0.27 -1.30 -12.13
N PHE A 377 0.50 -1.67 -13.39
CA PHE A 377 0.33 -0.77 -14.53
C PHE A 377 -1.15 -0.41 -14.74
N ILE A 378 -2.04 -1.40 -14.65
CA ILE A 378 -3.49 -1.20 -14.71
C ILE A 378 -3.94 -0.32 -13.55
N ALA A 379 -3.53 -0.65 -12.33
CA ALA A 379 -3.89 0.10 -11.13
C ALA A 379 -3.51 1.59 -11.26
N GLU A 380 -2.31 1.89 -11.77
CA GLU A 380 -1.85 3.27 -11.99
C GLU A 380 -2.72 4.01 -13.00
N ASN A 381 -3.13 3.36 -14.10
CA ASN A 381 -4.03 3.98 -15.08
C ASN A 381 -5.41 4.26 -14.49
N LEU A 382 -6.00 3.28 -13.80
CA LEU A 382 -7.32 3.37 -13.20
C LEU A 382 -7.38 4.45 -12.10
N ALA A 383 -6.35 4.53 -11.25
CA ALA A 383 -6.22 5.58 -10.25
C ALA A 383 -6.07 6.99 -10.87
N LEU A 384 -5.55 7.09 -12.10
CA LEU A 384 -5.41 8.35 -12.83
C LEU A 384 -6.60 8.67 -13.75
N GLY A 385 -7.67 7.87 -13.72
CA GLY A 385 -8.84 8.04 -14.59
C GLY A 385 -8.51 7.82 -16.08
N ARG A 386 -7.52 6.98 -16.38
CA ARG A 386 -7.12 6.61 -17.74
C ARG A 386 -7.64 5.21 -18.09
N PRO A 387 -7.86 4.91 -19.38
CA PRO A 387 -8.11 3.55 -19.81
C PRO A 387 -7.03 2.60 -19.29
N TRP A 388 -7.42 1.44 -18.78
CA TRP A 388 -6.53 0.50 -18.11
C TRP A 388 -5.30 0.08 -18.93
N TYR A 389 -5.40 0.10 -20.26
CA TYR A 389 -4.34 -0.25 -21.20
C TYR A 389 -3.48 0.96 -21.65
N ALA A 390 -3.81 2.20 -21.26
CA ALA A 390 -3.14 3.39 -21.76
C ALA A 390 -1.64 3.39 -21.43
N GLY A 391 -0.77 3.60 -22.42
CA GLY A 391 0.68 3.55 -22.25
C GLY A 391 1.28 2.15 -22.21
N PHE A 392 0.57 1.10 -22.67
CA PHE A 392 1.05 -0.29 -22.68
C PHE A 392 2.42 -0.46 -23.37
N THR A 393 2.76 0.44 -24.30
CA THR A 393 4.11 0.58 -24.88
C THR A 393 5.22 0.55 -23.82
N ARG A 394 4.99 1.11 -22.63
CA ARG A 394 5.96 1.12 -21.52
C ARG A 394 6.36 -0.30 -21.11
N LEU A 395 5.41 -1.21 -20.95
CA LEU A 395 5.67 -2.62 -20.60
C LEU A 395 6.45 -3.35 -21.71
N MET A 396 6.25 -2.95 -22.97
CA MET A 396 6.91 -3.55 -24.13
C MET A 396 8.36 -3.07 -24.34
N THR A 397 8.74 -1.96 -23.71
CA THR A 397 10.08 -1.34 -23.84
C THR A 397 10.92 -1.36 -22.57
N ALA A 398 10.28 -1.32 -21.41
CA ALA A 398 10.97 -1.18 -20.13
C ALA A 398 11.72 -2.48 -19.75
N LYS A 399 12.71 -2.31 -18.87
CA LYS A 399 13.46 -3.41 -18.25
C LYS A 399 13.15 -3.42 -16.77
N ASP A 400 13.15 -4.59 -16.16
CA ASP A 400 13.08 -4.71 -14.72
C ASP A 400 14.42 -4.32 -14.09
N GLU A 401 14.46 -3.14 -13.51
CA GLU A 401 15.63 -2.62 -12.83
C GLU A 401 15.88 -3.27 -11.47
N THR A 402 14.93 -4.03 -10.92
CA THR A 402 15.09 -4.68 -9.62
C THR A 402 16.06 -5.86 -9.68
N MET A 403 16.20 -6.48 -10.85
CA MET A 403 17.13 -7.58 -11.08
C MET A 403 18.60 -7.14 -11.11
N LYS A 404 19.49 -8.09 -10.78
CA LYS A 404 20.95 -7.92 -10.91
C LYS A 404 21.33 -7.63 -12.38
N LYS A 405 20.74 -8.38 -13.32
CA LYS A 405 20.83 -8.14 -14.76
C LYS A 405 19.44 -7.72 -15.25
N PRO A 406 19.23 -6.46 -15.68
CA PRO A 406 17.91 -6.01 -16.11
C PRO A 406 17.40 -6.80 -17.32
N LYS A 407 16.31 -7.54 -17.14
CA LYS A 407 15.60 -8.26 -18.21
C LYS A 407 14.43 -7.40 -18.74
N PRO A 408 14.10 -7.46 -20.04
CA PRO A 408 12.90 -6.81 -20.57
C PRO A 408 11.62 -7.24 -19.84
N ILE A 409 10.74 -6.28 -19.50
CA ILE A 409 9.47 -6.58 -18.82
C ILE A 409 8.56 -7.45 -19.69
N ARG A 410 8.58 -7.23 -21.02
CA ARG A 410 7.80 -8.00 -21.99
C ARG A 410 8.00 -9.51 -21.90
N ASP A 411 9.17 -9.97 -21.46
CA ASP A 411 9.48 -11.40 -21.38
C ASP A 411 8.68 -12.06 -20.25
N PHE A 412 8.21 -11.28 -19.27
CA PHE A 412 7.34 -11.74 -18.18
C PHE A 412 5.85 -11.66 -18.52
N LEU A 413 5.45 -10.85 -19.51
CA LEU A 413 4.04 -10.72 -19.90
C LEU A 413 3.45 -12.03 -20.45
N LYS A 414 4.30 -12.96 -20.92
CA LYS A 414 3.85 -14.30 -21.33
C LYS A 414 3.17 -15.07 -20.21
N PHE A 415 3.61 -14.88 -18.95
CA PHE A 415 3.00 -15.51 -17.78
C PHE A 415 1.66 -14.88 -17.39
N GLU A 416 1.39 -13.66 -17.83
CA GLU A 416 0.16 -12.90 -17.54
C GLU A 416 -0.79 -12.88 -18.74
N ARG A 417 -0.43 -13.52 -19.85
CA ARG A 417 -1.21 -13.59 -21.10
C ARG A 417 -2.60 -14.16 -20.89
N GLY A 418 -2.70 -15.16 -20.01
CA GLY A 418 -3.94 -15.72 -19.47
C GLY A 418 -4.92 -14.62 -19.08
N GLY A 419 -4.53 -13.89 -18.03
CA GLY A 419 -5.34 -12.82 -17.46
C GLY A 419 -5.52 -11.63 -18.40
N LEU A 420 -4.50 -11.25 -19.17
CA LEU A 420 -4.61 -10.19 -20.17
C LEU A 420 -5.69 -10.49 -21.22
N HIS A 421 -5.80 -11.73 -21.68
CA HIS A 421 -6.85 -12.13 -22.60
C HIS A 421 -8.23 -12.02 -21.96
N THR A 422 -8.40 -12.58 -20.76
CA THR A 422 -9.64 -12.51 -20.00
C THR A 422 -10.07 -11.06 -19.79
N MET A 423 -9.14 -10.17 -19.41
CA MET A 423 -9.41 -8.74 -19.30
C MET A 423 -9.93 -8.13 -20.61
N THR A 424 -9.35 -8.48 -21.77
CA THR A 424 -9.81 -7.93 -23.06
C THR A 424 -11.23 -8.38 -23.45
N GLU A 425 -11.71 -9.48 -22.89
CA GLU A 425 -13.07 -9.98 -23.14
C GLU A 425 -14.10 -9.53 -22.09
N GLU A 426 -13.72 -9.52 -20.81
CA GLU A 426 -14.61 -9.23 -19.67
C GLU A 426 -14.72 -7.75 -19.34
N ILE A 427 -13.66 -6.95 -19.52
CA ILE A 427 -13.72 -5.52 -19.22
C ILE A 427 -14.51 -4.78 -20.32
N PRO A 428 -15.54 -4.00 -19.95
CA PRO A 428 -16.22 -3.14 -20.89
C PRO A 428 -15.27 -2.12 -21.52
N TRP A 429 -15.38 -1.93 -22.83
CA TRP A 429 -14.61 -0.95 -23.58
C TRP A 429 -15.37 0.36 -23.67
N ASP A 430 -14.66 1.49 -23.54
CA ASP A 430 -15.26 2.82 -23.62
C ASP A 430 -15.82 3.10 -25.02
N HIS A 431 -15.18 2.54 -26.05
CA HIS A 431 -15.61 2.66 -27.43
C HIS A 431 -15.60 1.30 -28.13
N SER A 432 -16.67 0.99 -28.87
CA SER A 432 -16.85 -0.30 -29.56
C SER A 432 -15.70 -0.65 -30.52
N GLY A 433 -15.08 0.37 -31.12
CA GLY A 433 -13.89 0.23 -31.97
C GLY A 433 -12.66 -0.34 -31.26
N GLU A 434 -12.53 -0.18 -29.95
CA GLU A 434 -11.33 -0.59 -29.20
C GLU A 434 -11.24 -2.11 -29.13
N LYS A 435 -12.37 -2.74 -28.76
CA LYS A 435 -12.55 -4.20 -28.85
C LYS A 435 -12.30 -4.71 -30.27
N ALA A 436 -12.79 -3.98 -31.27
CA ALA A 436 -12.62 -4.36 -32.67
C ALA A 436 -11.14 -4.32 -33.12
N ILE A 437 -10.35 -3.34 -32.67
CA ILE A 437 -8.90 -3.30 -32.94
C ILE A 437 -8.21 -4.53 -32.35
N VAL A 438 -8.47 -4.85 -31.08
CA VAL A 438 -7.85 -6.00 -30.41
C VAL A 438 -8.18 -7.30 -31.15
N ARG A 439 -9.46 -7.53 -31.44
CA ARG A 439 -9.93 -8.72 -32.17
C ARG A 439 -9.38 -8.79 -33.59
N ALA A 440 -9.29 -7.65 -34.30
CA ALA A 440 -8.73 -7.61 -35.64
C ALA A 440 -7.24 -7.96 -35.65
N VAL A 441 -6.48 -7.55 -34.63
CA VAL A 441 -5.08 -7.94 -34.46
C VAL A 441 -4.96 -9.43 -34.11
N HIS A 442 -5.78 -9.95 -33.19
CA HIS A 442 -5.81 -11.39 -32.88
C HIS A 442 -6.11 -12.24 -34.11
N GLU A 443 -7.11 -11.86 -34.90
CA GLU A 443 -7.49 -12.56 -36.13
C GLU A 443 -6.35 -12.54 -37.16
N ALA A 444 -5.65 -11.40 -37.28
CA ALA A 444 -4.49 -11.28 -38.15
C ALA A 444 -3.35 -12.19 -37.70
N MET A 445 -3.04 -12.22 -36.39
CA MET A 445 -2.03 -13.09 -35.81
C MET A 445 -2.37 -14.57 -36.03
N ARG A 446 -3.62 -14.97 -35.82
CA ARG A 446 -4.13 -16.33 -36.06
C ARG A 446 -3.89 -16.78 -37.50
N CYS A 447 -4.28 -15.96 -38.47
CA CYS A 447 -4.07 -16.27 -39.88
C CYS A 447 -2.58 -16.38 -40.24
N ARG A 448 -1.74 -15.50 -39.68
CA ARG A 448 -0.28 -15.53 -39.91
C ARG A 448 0.37 -16.77 -39.32
N TYR A 449 0.04 -17.12 -38.08
CA TYR A 449 0.57 -18.30 -37.42
C TYR A 449 0.08 -19.59 -38.07
N GLY A 450 -1.19 -19.67 -38.46
CA GLY A 450 -1.72 -20.79 -39.23
C GLY A 450 -0.96 -21.02 -40.54
N ARG A 451 -0.61 -19.94 -41.26
CA ARG A 451 0.21 -20.04 -42.48
C ARG A 451 1.64 -20.52 -42.18
N ILE A 452 2.28 -19.98 -41.14
CA ILE A 452 3.60 -20.43 -40.72
C ILE A 452 3.57 -21.91 -40.32
N ALA A 453 2.53 -22.35 -39.59
CA ALA A 453 2.36 -23.74 -39.21
C ALA A 453 2.20 -24.65 -40.44
N ALA A 454 1.35 -24.26 -41.40
CA ALA A 454 1.15 -25.00 -42.64
C ALA A 454 2.43 -25.12 -43.49
N GLU A 455 3.27 -24.08 -43.53
CA GLU A 455 4.55 -24.10 -44.24
C GLU A 455 5.62 -24.96 -43.55
N ASN A 456 5.51 -25.21 -42.24
CA ASN A 456 6.57 -25.83 -41.42
C ASN A 456 6.11 -27.10 -40.69
N ILE A 457 5.09 -27.81 -41.20
CA ILE A 457 4.51 -29.02 -40.60
C ILE A 457 5.59 -30.05 -40.20
N ARG A 458 6.65 -30.18 -41.01
CA ARG A 458 7.72 -31.17 -40.81
C ARG A 458 8.87 -30.68 -39.91
N ASN A 459 8.90 -29.41 -39.54
CA ASN A 459 10.00 -28.83 -38.76
C ASN A 459 9.48 -27.87 -37.68
N GLN A 460 9.21 -28.43 -36.51
CA GLN A 460 8.68 -27.70 -35.36
C GLN A 460 9.63 -26.59 -34.86
N ALA A 461 10.95 -26.82 -34.91
CA ALA A 461 11.93 -25.81 -34.49
C ALA A 461 11.94 -24.59 -35.45
N ALA A 462 11.88 -24.83 -36.76
CA ALA A 462 11.76 -23.76 -37.76
C ALA A 462 10.43 -23.01 -37.63
N MET A 463 9.33 -23.73 -37.35
CA MET A 463 8.02 -23.14 -37.07
C MET A 463 8.07 -22.18 -35.88
N LYS A 464 8.58 -22.62 -34.73
CA LYS A 464 8.72 -21.81 -33.50
C LYS A 464 9.55 -20.56 -33.78
N ASN A 465 10.74 -20.72 -34.37
CA ASN A 465 11.61 -19.59 -34.71
C ASN A 465 10.93 -18.57 -35.63
N ARG A 466 10.14 -19.02 -36.60
CA ARG A 466 9.40 -18.11 -37.49
C ARG A 466 8.25 -17.40 -36.78
N MET A 467 7.54 -18.07 -35.88
CA MET A 467 6.48 -17.45 -35.06
C MET A 467 7.06 -16.39 -34.12
N THR A 468 8.15 -16.70 -33.39
CA THR A 468 8.84 -15.73 -32.52
C THR A 468 9.35 -14.52 -33.32
N ARG A 469 9.91 -14.73 -34.52
CA ARG A 469 10.33 -13.63 -35.40
C ARG A 469 9.17 -12.78 -35.90
N GLU A 470 8.02 -13.40 -36.19
CA GLU A 470 6.82 -12.66 -36.59
C GLU A 470 6.29 -11.81 -35.43
N TYR A 471 6.20 -12.39 -34.22
CA TYR A 471 5.84 -11.66 -33.01
C TYR A 471 6.76 -10.45 -32.78
N GLU A 472 8.07 -10.66 -32.79
CA GLU A 472 9.05 -9.60 -32.58
C GLU A 472 8.99 -8.53 -33.68
N ARG A 473 8.72 -8.91 -34.94
CA ARG A 473 8.52 -7.94 -36.02
C ARG A 473 7.33 -7.03 -35.72
N GLN A 474 6.18 -7.60 -35.37
CA GLN A 474 4.98 -6.82 -35.10
C GLN A 474 5.14 -5.94 -33.86
N ARG A 475 5.75 -6.49 -32.80
CA ARG A 475 6.11 -5.73 -31.60
C ARG A 475 6.97 -4.52 -31.94
N LEU A 476 8.07 -4.72 -32.69
CA LEU A 476 8.97 -3.64 -33.07
C LEU A 476 8.28 -2.60 -33.97
N ALA A 477 7.40 -3.03 -34.88
CA ALA A 477 6.63 -2.12 -35.73
C ALA A 477 5.70 -1.23 -34.89
N PHE A 478 4.93 -1.81 -33.97
CA PHE A 478 4.01 -1.05 -33.12
C PHE A 478 4.74 -0.17 -32.10
N VAL A 479 5.74 -0.69 -31.39
CA VAL A 479 6.56 0.11 -30.46
C VAL A 479 7.27 1.26 -31.18
N GLY A 480 7.76 1.00 -32.41
CA GLY A 480 8.45 1.99 -33.25
C GLY A 480 7.52 3.05 -33.86
N ALA A 481 6.21 2.84 -33.85
CA ALA A 481 5.24 3.80 -34.35
C ALA A 481 5.15 5.03 -33.41
N LYS A 482 5.77 6.13 -33.84
CA LYS A 482 5.79 7.42 -33.14
C LYS A 482 4.83 8.47 -33.74
N THR A 483 4.13 8.13 -34.82
CA THR A 483 3.15 9.00 -35.50
C THR A 483 1.93 8.18 -35.93
N ALA A 484 0.81 8.87 -36.20
CA ALA A 484 -0.40 8.23 -36.71
C ALA A 484 -0.17 7.53 -38.06
N ASP A 485 0.62 8.12 -38.96
CA ASP A 485 0.95 7.49 -40.26
C ASP A 485 1.78 6.22 -40.07
N ALA A 486 2.77 6.23 -39.17
CA ALA A 486 3.59 5.05 -38.88
C ALA A 486 2.76 3.92 -38.28
N LEU A 487 1.82 4.25 -37.38
CA LEU A 487 0.90 3.25 -36.83
C LEU A 487 -0.04 2.69 -37.90
N ARG A 488 -0.66 3.55 -38.71
CA ARG A 488 -1.52 3.12 -39.82
C ARG A 488 -0.77 2.21 -40.78
N HIS A 489 0.49 2.53 -41.08
CA HIS A 489 1.35 1.67 -41.89
C HIS A 489 1.61 0.31 -41.23
N ALA A 490 1.96 0.27 -39.94
CA ALA A 490 2.20 -0.97 -39.22
C ALA A 490 0.96 -1.88 -39.16
N LEU A 491 -0.21 -1.31 -38.87
CA LEU A 491 -1.48 -2.05 -38.86
C LEU A 491 -1.85 -2.54 -40.26
N ALA A 492 -1.71 -1.70 -41.29
CA ALA A 492 -1.98 -2.08 -42.67
C ALA A 492 -1.05 -3.19 -43.16
N ASP A 493 0.25 -3.15 -42.80
CA ASP A 493 1.20 -4.22 -43.13
C ASP A 493 0.80 -5.55 -42.46
N LEU A 494 0.43 -5.54 -41.17
CA LEU A 494 -0.08 -6.74 -40.49
C LEU A 494 -1.35 -7.29 -41.15
N TRP A 495 -2.36 -6.44 -41.35
CA TRP A 495 -3.65 -6.84 -41.88
C TRP A 495 -3.56 -7.35 -43.33
N SER A 496 -2.79 -6.67 -44.19
CA SER A 496 -2.59 -7.11 -45.58
C SER A 496 -1.88 -8.46 -45.68
N ARG A 497 -0.90 -8.71 -44.80
CA ARG A 497 -0.16 -9.99 -44.73
C ARG A 497 -1.01 -11.14 -44.23
N ALA A 498 -2.01 -10.88 -43.38
CA ALA A 498 -2.90 -11.89 -42.82
C ALA A 498 -3.93 -12.38 -43.85
N GLY A 499 -4.31 -11.55 -44.83
CA GLY A 499 -5.33 -11.86 -45.82
C GLY A 499 -6.70 -11.31 -45.41
N SER A 500 -7.76 -12.10 -45.58
CA SER A 500 -9.11 -11.67 -45.21
C SER A 500 -9.28 -11.59 -43.69
N ASN A 501 -9.69 -10.43 -43.19
CA ASN A 501 -9.99 -10.20 -41.77
C ASN A 501 -11.50 -9.94 -41.61
N SER A 502 -12.24 -10.90 -41.05
CA SER A 502 -13.70 -10.80 -40.87
C SER A 502 -14.07 -9.65 -39.93
N VAL A 503 -13.33 -9.49 -38.84
CA VAL A 503 -13.56 -8.45 -37.82
C VAL A 503 -13.52 -7.06 -38.46
N LEU A 504 -12.52 -6.81 -39.33
CA LEU A 504 -12.44 -5.52 -40.02
C LEU A 504 -13.58 -5.32 -41.01
N ARG A 505 -14.04 -6.36 -41.73
CA ARG A 505 -15.18 -6.24 -42.65
C ARG A 505 -16.47 -5.84 -41.92
N GLU A 506 -16.68 -6.39 -40.73
CA GLU A 506 -17.88 -6.16 -39.92
C GLU A 506 -17.81 -4.84 -39.14
N SER A 507 -16.63 -4.47 -38.64
CA SER A 507 -16.46 -3.38 -37.67
C SER A 507 -15.65 -2.18 -38.18
N TRP A 508 -15.39 -2.09 -39.50
CA TRP A 508 -14.59 -1.01 -40.09
C TRP A 508 -15.04 0.42 -39.68
N PRO A 509 -16.34 0.76 -39.68
CA PRO A 509 -16.79 2.10 -39.31
C PRO A 509 -16.41 2.50 -37.88
N TYR A 510 -16.32 1.53 -36.96
CA TYR A 510 -15.94 1.76 -35.56
C TYR A 510 -14.42 1.83 -35.38
N VAL A 511 -13.66 1.18 -36.26
CA VAL A 511 -12.18 1.17 -36.23
C VAL A 511 -11.60 2.48 -36.77
N LEU A 512 -12.17 3.03 -37.83
CA LEU A 512 -11.64 4.23 -38.51
C LEU A 512 -11.40 5.44 -37.57
N PRO A 513 -12.32 5.82 -36.65
CA PRO A 513 -12.09 6.91 -35.71
C PRO A 513 -10.86 6.73 -34.81
N LEU A 514 -10.50 5.48 -34.50
CA LEU A 514 -9.33 5.15 -33.68
C LEU A 514 -8.00 5.29 -34.45
N LEU A 515 -8.04 5.28 -35.79
CA LEU A 515 -6.86 5.50 -36.64
C LEU A 515 -6.55 6.98 -36.90
N SER A 516 -7.31 7.88 -36.25
CA SER A 516 -7.15 9.33 -36.36
C SER A 516 -5.87 9.84 -35.70
N ASN A 517 -5.49 11.08 -36.04
CA ASN A 517 -4.31 11.75 -35.48
C ASN A 517 -4.40 12.05 -33.98
N THR A 518 -5.59 11.95 -33.37
CA THR A 518 -5.79 12.21 -31.94
C THR A 518 -5.74 10.93 -31.11
N LYS A 519 -6.19 9.79 -31.66
CA LYS A 519 -6.31 8.52 -30.93
C LYS A 519 -5.20 7.50 -31.20
N TRP A 520 -4.28 7.79 -32.13
CA TRP A 520 -3.26 6.83 -32.54
C TRP A 520 -2.42 6.25 -31.39
N GLN A 521 -2.11 7.02 -30.33
CA GLN A 521 -1.33 6.49 -29.20
C GLN A 521 -2.09 5.38 -28.46
N LEU A 522 -3.38 5.60 -28.17
CA LEU A 522 -4.24 4.59 -27.57
C LEU A 522 -4.40 3.39 -28.49
N THR A 523 -4.56 3.61 -29.79
CA THR A 523 -4.66 2.52 -30.78
C THR A 523 -3.39 1.70 -30.90
N ARG A 524 -2.22 2.33 -30.76
CA ARG A 524 -0.93 1.62 -30.66
C ARG A 524 -0.90 0.75 -29.41
N ASP A 525 -1.33 1.28 -28.26
CA ASP A 525 -1.37 0.52 -27.02
C ASP A 525 -2.39 -0.64 -27.10
N LEU A 526 -3.54 -0.45 -27.77
CA LEU A 526 -4.51 -1.51 -28.11
C LEU A 526 -3.89 -2.61 -29.01
N ALA A 527 -3.08 -2.23 -30.00
CA ALA A 527 -2.40 -3.20 -30.84
C ALA A 527 -1.32 -3.99 -30.05
N LEU A 528 -0.61 -3.33 -29.14
CA LEU A 528 0.41 -3.97 -28.31
C LEU A 528 -0.19 -4.89 -27.25
N ILE A 529 -1.30 -4.50 -26.62
CA ILE A 529 -1.99 -5.39 -25.70
C ILE A 529 -2.58 -6.59 -26.44
N ALA A 530 -3.10 -6.41 -27.65
CA ALA A 530 -3.57 -7.51 -28.48
C ALA A 530 -2.45 -8.52 -28.78
N LEU A 531 -1.22 -8.05 -29.06
CA LEU A 531 -0.07 -8.95 -29.17
C LEU A 531 0.21 -9.70 -27.86
N ALA A 532 0.19 -9.00 -26.72
CA ALA A 532 0.48 -9.60 -25.43
C ALA A 532 -0.59 -10.60 -24.96
N SER A 533 -1.86 -10.38 -25.34
CA SER A 533 -3.04 -11.17 -24.92
C SER A 533 -3.47 -12.26 -25.92
N TYR A 534 -2.76 -12.45 -27.02
CA TYR A 534 -3.14 -13.44 -28.04
C TYR A 534 -2.92 -14.89 -27.57
N GLN A 535 -3.98 -15.69 -27.50
CA GLN A 535 -3.98 -17.10 -27.03
C GLN A 535 -4.28 -18.13 -28.14
N GLY A 536 -3.55 -18.07 -29.27
CA GLY A 536 -3.66 -19.16 -30.27
C GLY A 536 -3.07 -20.47 -29.75
N LYS A 537 -3.62 -21.62 -30.16
CA LYS A 537 -3.06 -22.97 -29.88
C LYS A 537 -1.59 -23.08 -30.30
N GLU A 538 -1.22 -22.37 -31.36
CA GLU A 538 0.15 -22.31 -31.86
C GLU A 538 1.08 -21.53 -30.92
N GLN A 539 0.54 -20.56 -30.17
CA GLN A 539 1.29 -19.71 -29.25
C GLN A 539 1.48 -20.38 -27.87
N GLU A 540 0.51 -21.17 -27.39
CA GLU A 540 0.66 -22.00 -26.17
C GLU A 540 1.87 -22.96 -26.28
N ASN A 541 2.09 -23.54 -27.46
CA ASN A 541 3.25 -24.41 -27.73
C ASN A 541 4.60 -23.66 -27.65
N ILE A 542 4.62 -22.36 -27.93
CA ILE A 542 5.82 -21.52 -27.84
C ILE A 542 6.16 -21.24 -26.38
N ASP A 543 5.14 -20.92 -25.57
CA ASP A 543 5.31 -20.55 -24.17
C ASP A 543 5.77 -21.75 -23.31
N LEU A 544 5.15 -22.93 -23.47
CA LEU A 544 5.43 -24.14 -22.69
C LEU A 544 6.89 -24.61 -22.78
N THR A 545 7.54 -24.40 -23.93
CA THR A 545 8.92 -24.82 -24.16
C THR A 545 9.97 -23.77 -23.76
N GLU A 546 9.59 -22.51 -23.56
CA GLU A 546 10.49 -21.49 -23.00
C GLU A 546 10.52 -21.52 -21.47
N THR A 547 9.41 -21.93 -20.83
CA THR A 547 9.35 -22.17 -19.38
C THR A 547 10.37 -23.18 -18.89
N GLU A 548 10.59 -24.27 -19.63
CA GLU A 548 11.59 -25.30 -19.29
C GLU A 548 13.03 -24.76 -19.35
N THR A 549 13.30 -23.80 -20.23
CA THR A 549 14.64 -23.19 -20.36
C THR A 549 14.89 -22.05 -19.37
N ASP A 550 13.88 -21.25 -19.04
CA ASP A 550 14.02 -20.14 -18.09
C ASP A 550 14.13 -20.64 -16.63
N GLU A 551 13.50 -21.77 -16.28
CA GLU A 551 13.68 -22.45 -14.98
C GLU A 551 15.11 -23.00 -14.80
N VAL A 552 15.86 -23.19 -15.90
CA VAL A 552 17.26 -23.66 -15.87
C VAL A 552 18.24 -22.50 -15.63
N GLU A 553 17.85 -21.22 -15.75
CA GLU A 553 18.77 -20.08 -15.62
C GLU A 553 18.58 -19.19 -14.38
N GLU A 554 17.57 -19.42 -13.54
CA GLU A 554 17.38 -18.70 -12.25
C GLU A 554 17.96 -19.42 -11.02
#